data_AF-A0A350H2X1-F1
#
_entry.id   AF-A0A350H2X1-F1
#
_cell.length_a   1.000
_cell.length_b   1.000
_cell.length_c   1.000
_cell.angle_alpha   90.00
_cell.angle_beta   90.00
_cell.angle_gamma   90.00
#
_symmetry.space_group_name_H-M   'P 1'
#
loop_
_entity.id
_entity.type
_entity.pdbx_description
1 polymer ?
#
loop_
_entity_poly.entity_id
_entity_poly.type
_entity_poly.pdbx_seq_one_letter_code
_entity_poly.pdbx_strand_id
1 'polypeptide(L)'
;MEECEMYRDLTLDKLTEGDIGKEIQIAGWVENIRDHGGVSFIDLRDMYGVVQVVLRDTTLLEGITKEECISISGKVEQRDEETYNPKIPSGTIEVEAHEVNVLGKMYRTLPFEIQTSKETREDVRLKYRYLDLRNKKVKDNMIFRSNVIKFLREKMEEMGFMEIQTPILCASSPEGARDYIVPSRRYKGQFYALPQAPQQYKQLLMVSGFDKYFQIAPCFRDEDARADRSPGEFYQLDFEMSFATQEDVFAVGEEVLSATFEKFAPEGSVVTQAPYPIISYAQAMLEFGTDKPDLRNPLRIIDVTEFFQRCTFKPFHGKTVRAIKVHADMSKGFHEKLLKFAQGIGMGGLGYLEVLEDKSYKGPIDK
;
A
#
# COMPACT_ATOMS: atom_id res chain seq x y z
N MET A 1 24.07 7.33 24.30
CA MET A 1 25.22 7.96 23.63
C MET A 1 24.61 9.01 22.74
N GLU A 2 24.81 10.30 23.03
CA GLU A 2 24.41 11.37 22.12
C GLU A 2 25.34 11.28 20.91
N GLU A 3 24.85 10.73 19.80
CA GLU A 3 25.51 10.81 18.52
C GLU A 3 25.40 12.26 18.04
N CYS A 4 26.34 13.11 18.45
CA CYS A 4 26.52 14.43 17.83
C CYS A 4 27.05 14.16 16.41
N GLU A 5 26.15 14.16 15.43
CA GLU A 5 26.51 14.08 14.02
C GLU A 5 27.07 15.46 13.61
N MET A 6 28.18 15.49 12.87
CA MET A 6 28.87 16.71 12.39
C MET A 6 27.95 17.80 11.78
N TYR A 7 26.74 17.43 11.35
CA TYR A 7 25.78 18.32 10.70
C TYR A 7 24.50 18.58 11.51
N ARG A 8 24.27 17.89 12.63
CA ARG A 8 23.11 18.09 13.50
C ARG A 8 23.30 17.44 14.87
N ASP A 9 22.75 18.07 15.89
CA ASP A 9 22.73 17.55 17.26
C ASP A 9 21.56 16.60 17.51
N LEU A 10 20.43 16.82 16.80
CA LEU A 10 19.23 16.00 16.91
C LEU A 10 18.42 15.98 15.61
N THR A 11 17.50 15.01 15.51
CA THR A 11 16.47 14.98 14.48
C THR A 11 15.35 15.97 14.81
N LEU A 12 14.67 16.50 13.80
CA LEU A 12 13.73 17.61 14.00
C LEU A 12 12.51 17.23 14.87
N ASP A 13 12.13 15.95 14.94
CA ASP A 13 11.05 15.47 15.82
C ASP A 13 11.41 15.44 17.31
N LYS A 14 12.70 15.57 17.65
CA LYS A 14 13.17 15.56 19.05
C LYS A 14 13.27 16.94 19.65
N LEU A 15 13.07 17.99 18.87
CA LEU A 15 13.10 19.35 19.36
C LEU A 15 11.82 19.66 20.14
N THR A 16 11.96 20.13 21.39
CA THR A 16 10.84 20.38 22.31
C THR A 16 10.95 21.75 22.99
N GLU A 17 9.91 22.16 23.71
CA GLU A 17 9.93 23.36 24.55
C GLU A 17 11.01 23.31 25.65
N GLY A 18 11.43 22.11 26.07
CA GLY A 18 12.54 21.92 27.01
C GLY A 18 13.91 22.34 26.45
N ASP A 19 13.99 22.64 25.16
CA ASP A 19 15.21 23.07 24.48
C ASP A 19 15.30 24.58 24.30
N ILE A 20 14.25 25.34 24.69
CA ILE A 20 14.25 26.81 24.60
C ILE A 20 15.48 27.39 25.30
N GLY A 21 16.18 28.28 24.59
CA GLY A 21 17.39 28.95 25.04
C GLY A 21 18.69 28.19 24.75
N LYS A 22 18.64 26.94 24.29
CA LYS A 22 19.84 26.19 23.88
C LYS A 22 20.30 26.59 22.49
N GLU A 23 21.62 26.61 22.29
CA GLU A 23 22.24 26.62 20.96
C GLU A 23 22.27 25.18 20.45
N ILE A 24 21.77 24.97 19.23
CA ILE A 24 21.71 23.67 18.59
C ILE A 24 22.09 23.77 17.12
N GLN A 25 22.55 22.66 16.57
CA GLN A 25 22.72 22.45 15.15
C GLN A 25 21.63 21.51 14.62
N ILE A 26 20.92 21.91 13.56
CA ILE A 26 19.90 21.11 12.88
C ILE A 26 20.15 21.07 11.38
N ALA A 27 19.80 19.96 10.73
CA ALA A 27 19.96 19.81 9.28
C ALA A 27 18.74 19.17 8.62
N GLY A 28 18.50 19.56 7.37
CA GLY A 28 17.37 19.08 6.59
C GLY A 28 17.33 19.66 5.19
N TRP A 29 16.14 19.63 4.60
CA TRP A 29 15.81 20.24 3.31
C TRP A 29 14.92 21.45 3.52
N VAL A 30 15.21 22.51 2.78
CA VAL A 30 14.37 23.71 2.74
C VAL A 30 13.03 23.38 2.09
N GLU A 31 11.97 23.21 2.88
CA GLU A 31 10.64 22.90 2.35
C GLU A 31 9.96 24.16 1.80
N ASN A 32 9.99 25.24 2.56
CA ASN A 32 9.43 26.53 2.16
C ASN A 32 10.33 27.68 2.64
N ILE A 33 10.22 28.80 1.92
CA ILE A 33 10.89 30.06 2.24
C ILE A 33 9.82 31.15 2.23
N ARG A 34 9.78 32.00 3.25
CA ARG A 34 8.92 33.18 3.35
C ARG A 34 9.79 34.38 3.71
N ASP A 35 9.76 35.43 2.91
CA ASP A 35 10.57 36.64 3.13
C ASP A 35 9.68 37.86 3.31
N HIS A 36 9.88 38.57 4.43
CA HIS A 36 9.14 39.78 4.81
C HIS A 36 10.03 41.05 4.77
N GLY A 37 11.21 40.98 4.15
CA GLY A 37 12.09 42.12 3.87
C GLY A 37 13.00 42.56 5.02
N GLY A 38 12.63 42.27 6.28
CA GLY A 38 13.49 42.47 7.46
C GLY A 38 13.70 41.21 8.29
N VAL A 39 12.96 40.14 7.97
CA VAL A 39 13.09 38.82 8.58
C VAL A 39 12.64 37.80 7.53
N SER A 40 13.34 36.68 7.47
CA SER A 40 12.98 35.58 6.61
C SER A 40 12.75 34.31 7.42
N PHE A 41 11.93 33.41 6.90
CA PHE A 41 11.56 32.15 7.53
C PHE A 41 11.82 31.00 6.57
N ILE A 42 12.46 29.96 7.08
CA ILE A 42 12.61 28.67 6.40
C ILE A 42 11.80 27.64 7.17
N ASP A 43 10.99 26.85 6.46
CA ASP A 43 10.50 25.59 7.00
C ASP A 43 11.54 24.52 6.67
N LEU A 44 12.32 24.09 7.66
CA LEU A 44 13.33 23.04 7.50
C LEU A 44 12.69 21.69 7.77
N ARG A 45 12.80 20.76 6.83
CA ARG A 45 12.22 19.41 6.91
C ARG A 45 13.30 18.35 6.89
N ASP A 46 13.18 17.34 7.74
CA ASP A 46 13.98 16.11 7.65
C ASP A 46 13.10 14.86 7.39
N MET A 47 13.57 13.68 7.79
CA MET A 47 12.75 12.47 7.69
C MET A 47 11.53 12.51 8.63
N TYR A 48 11.69 13.13 9.79
CA TYR A 48 10.87 12.94 10.99
C TYR A 48 9.92 14.12 11.26
N GLY A 49 10.33 15.34 10.91
CA GLY A 49 9.56 16.54 11.22
C GLY A 49 9.86 17.74 10.33
N VAL A 50 9.21 18.85 10.68
CA VAL A 50 9.41 20.17 10.09
C VAL A 50 9.55 21.15 11.25
N VAL A 51 10.59 21.98 11.24
CA VAL A 51 10.83 23.05 12.22
C VAL A 51 10.97 24.37 11.47
N GLN A 52 10.43 25.45 12.02
CA GLN A 52 10.63 26.79 11.47
C GLN A 52 11.96 27.35 11.95
N VAL A 53 12.65 27.98 11.03
CA VAL A 53 13.90 28.67 11.25
C VAL A 53 13.68 30.13 10.90
N VAL A 54 14.04 31.02 11.81
CA VAL A 54 13.96 32.46 11.64
C VAL A 54 15.35 32.99 11.32
N LEU A 55 15.44 33.80 10.27
CA LEU A 55 16.66 34.48 9.88
C LEU A 55 16.43 35.97 10.05
N ARG A 56 16.96 36.54 11.14
CA ARG A 56 16.94 38.00 11.39
C ARG A 56 17.99 38.73 10.56
N ASP A 57 19.11 38.06 10.26
CA ASP A 57 20.06 38.50 9.23
C ASP A 57 19.66 37.88 7.89
N THR A 58 19.08 38.69 7.01
CA THR A 58 18.61 38.24 5.69
C THR A 58 19.74 37.78 4.77
N THR A 59 21.00 38.15 5.04
CA THR A 59 22.15 37.70 4.24
C THR A 59 22.36 36.19 4.34
N LEU A 60 21.93 35.56 5.44
CA LEU A 60 21.99 34.11 5.64
C LEU A 60 21.09 33.31 4.68
N LEU A 61 20.09 33.97 4.08
CA LEU A 61 19.21 33.36 3.07
C LEU A 61 19.77 33.47 1.65
N GLU A 62 20.80 34.29 1.41
CA GLU A 62 21.27 34.61 0.05
C GLU A 62 21.67 33.36 -0.74
N GLY A 63 21.00 33.16 -1.88
CA GLY A 63 21.25 32.04 -2.77
C GLY A 63 20.65 30.70 -2.33
N ILE A 64 19.97 30.65 -1.17
CA ILE A 64 19.27 29.45 -0.71
C ILE A 64 17.94 29.30 -1.44
N THR A 65 17.67 28.10 -1.96
CA THR A 65 16.41 27.79 -2.65
C THR A 65 15.69 26.58 -2.06
N LYS A 66 14.41 26.41 -2.41
CA LYS A 66 13.63 25.24 -1.98
C LYS A 66 14.32 23.94 -2.40
N GLU A 67 14.24 22.95 -1.51
CA GLU A 67 14.82 21.61 -1.59
C GLU A 67 16.35 21.53 -1.59
N GLU A 68 17.05 22.63 -1.30
CA GLU A 68 18.46 22.58 -0.90
C GLU A 68 18.61 21.92 0.46
N CYS A 69 19.73 21.20 0.61
CA CYS A 69 20.09 20.57 1.87
C CYS A 69 21.01 21.50 2.65
N ILE A 70 20.61 21.87 3.86
CA ILE A 70 21.31 22.85 4.70
C ILE A 70 21.45 22.34 6.13
N SER A 71 22.51 22.80 6.80
CA SER A 71 22.73 22.71 8.24
C SER A 71 22.65 24.12 8.82
N ILE A 72 22.02 24.26 9.98
CA ILE A 72 21.77 25.54 10.63
C ILE A 72 22.20 25.42 12.08
N SER A 73 23.09 26.31 12.51
CA SER A 73 23.42 26.49 13.92
C SER A 73 22.68 27.71 14.42
N GLY A 74 21.98 27.57 15.55
CA GLY A 74 21.12 28.62 16.05
C GLY A 74 20.51 28.34 17.40
N LYS A 75 19.80 29.33 17.93
CA LYS A 75 19.19 29.27 19.25
C LYS A 75 17.72 28.89 19.15
N VAL A 76 17.29 27.96 19.99
CA VAL A 76 15.87 27.60 20.10
C VAL A 76 15.12 28.72 20.83
N GLU A 77 14.08 29.23 20.19
CA GLU A 77 13.21 30.26 20.75
C GLU A 77 11.76 29.77 20.81
N GLN A 78 11.01 30.32 21.76
CA GLN A 78 9.57 30.18 21.78
C GLN A 78 8.98 31.14 20.75
N ARG A 79 8.05 30.65 19.95
CA ARG A 79 7.29 31.51 19.04
C ARG A 79 6.39 32.46 19.82
N ASP A 80 6.00 33.55 19.19
CA ASP A 80 4.88 34.36 19.67
C ASP A 80 3.59 33.50 19.64
N GLU A 81 2.76 33.59 20.69
CA GLU A 81 1.54 32.79 20.84
C GLU A 81 0.58 32.95 19.63
N GLU A 82 0.55 34.14 19.03
CA GLU A 82 -0.26 34.44 17.84
C GLU A 82 0.22 33.69 16.57
N THR A 83 1.47 33.19 16.59
CA THR A 83 2.14 32.54 15.46
C THR A 83 2.32 31.02 15.66
N TYR A 84 1.74 30.47 16.72
CA TYR A 84 1.72 29.04 16.95
C TYR A 84 1.05 28.29 15.81
N ASN A 85 1.70 27.22 15.35
CA ASN A 85 1.20 26.38 14.27
C ASN A 85 0.72 25.03 14.80
N PRO A 86 -0.58 24.84 15.08
CA PRO A 86 -1.10 23.60 15.63
C PRO A 86 -1.01 22.40 14.67
N LYS A 87 -0.61 22.62 13.41
CA LYS A 87 -0.51 21.56 12.39
C LYS A 87 0.79 20.77 12.46
N ILE A 88 1.82 21.27 13.17
CA ILE A 88 3.12 20.62 13.30
C ILE A 88 3.49 20.46 14.78
N PRO A 89 4.17 19.38 15.19
CA PRO A 89 4.54 19.17 16.59
C PRO A 89 5.44 20.27 17.18
N SER A 90 6.40 20.78 16.40
CA SER A 90 7.26 21.89 16.82
C SER A 90 6.59 23.26 16.66
N GLY A 91 5.26 23.31 16.67
CA GLY A 91 4.47 24.47 16.29
C GLY A 91 4.55 25.65 17.26
N THR A 92 5.06 25.42 18.47
CA THR A 92 5.24 26.43 19.54
C THR A 92 6.66 26.98 19.61
N ILE A 93 7.60 26.40 18.85
CA ILE A 93 9.02 26.74 18.89
C ILE A 93 9.56 27.02 17.49
N GLU A 94 10.72 27.68 17.46
CA GLU A 94 11.49 27.97 16.26
C GLU A 94 12.98 28.02 16.59
N VAL A 95 13.82 28.07 15.56
CA VAL A 95 15.27 28.24 15.71
C VAL A 95 15.68 29.54 15.05
N GLU A 96 16.23 30.48 15.82
CA GLU A 96 16.89 31.66 15.27
C GLU A 96 18.25 31.26 14.70
N ALA A 97 18.41 31.37 13.38
CA ALA A 97 19.63 30.99 12.69
C ALA A 97 20.75 32.00 12.93
N HIS A 98 21.89 31.51 13.40
CA HIS A 98 23.13 32.27 13.53
C HIS A 98 24.12 31.94 12.40
N GLU A 99 24.12 30.69 11.94
CA GLU A 99 24.96 30.22 10.84
C GLU A 99 24.15 29.27 9.95
N VAL A 100 24.33 29.39 8.62
CA VAL A 100 23.74 28.46 7.65
C VAL A 100 24.84 27.91 6.74
N ASN A 101 24.95 26.58 6.69
CA ASN A 101 25.89 25.86 5.84
C ASN A 101 25.14 25.04 4.79
N VAL A 102 25.39 25.31 3.51
CA VAL A 102 24.75 24.61 2.40
C VAL A 102 25.49 23.29 2.12
N LEU A 103 24.86 22.17 2.49
CA LEU A 103 25.40 20.82 2.32
C LEU A 103 25.19 20.29 0.90
N GLY A 104 24.08 20.69 0.26
CA GLY A 104 23.71 20.22 -1.07
C GLY A 104 22.92 21.27 -1.85
N LYS A 105 23.56 21.82 -2.90
CA LYS A 105 22.97 22.83 -3.76
C LYS A 105 22.00 22.26 -4.78
N MET A 106 21.01 23.07 -5.13
CA MET A 106 20.06 22.78 -6.18
C MET A 106 20.55 23.41 -7.49
N TYR A 107 20.87 22.57 -8.48
CA TYR A 107 21.43 23.03 -9.76
C TYR A 107 20.40 23.20 -10.87
N ARG A 108 19.19 22.65 -10.70
CA ARG A 108 18.15 22.60 -11.75
C ARG A 108 16.77 22.65 -11.13
N THR A 109 15.87 23.43 -11.74
CA THR A 109 14.44 23.49 -11.37
C THR A 109 13.83 22.11 -11.19
N LEU A 110 13.09 21.94 -10.09
CA LEU A 110 12.45 20.67 -9.77
C LEU A 110 11.37 20.33 -10.81
N PRO A 111 11.20 19.04 -11.14
CA PRO A 111 10.17 18.60 -12.08
C PRO A 111 8.74 18.73 -11.53
N PHE A 112 8.59 18.83 -10.21
CA PHE A 112 7.34 19.03 -9.48
C PHE A 112 7.66 19.50 -8.05
N GLU A 113 6.66 20.07 -7.36
CA GLU A 113 6.76 20.36 -5.94
C GLU A 113 6.65 19.07 -5.11
N ILE A 114 7.50 18.93 -4.09
CA ILE A 114 7.55 17.70 -3.28
C ILE A 114 6.25 17.48 -2.51
N GLN A 115 5.66 18.53 -1.93
CA GLN A 115 4.46 18.43 -1.11
C GLN A 115 3.23 17.94 -1.90
N THR A 116 3.10 18.36 -3.16
CA THR A 116 1.99 18.03 -4.07
C THR A 116 2.37 16.99 -5.13
N SER A 117 3.50 16.29 -4.95
CA SER A 117 4.01 15.34 -5.97
C SER A 117 2.97 14.32 -6.42
N LYS A 118 2.04 13.88 -5.55
CA LYS A 118 0.95 12.94 -5.87
C LYS A 118 -0.07 13.46 -6.88
N GLU A 119 -0.15 14.78 -7.09
CA GLU A 119 -1.01 15.42 -8.10
C GLU A 119 -0.33 15.45 -9.48
N THR A 120 0.98 15.18 -9.52
CA THR A 120 1.75 15.06 -10.76
C THR A 120 1.48 13.71 -11.42
N ARG A 121 1.59 13.68 -12.76
CA ARG A 121 1.50 12.44 -13.54
C ARG A 121 2.47 11.36 -13.04
N GLU A 122 1.98 10.13 -12.97
CA GLU A 122 2.72 8.99 -12.41
C GLU A 122 4.05 8.73 -13.12
N ASP A 123 4.12 8.85 -14.44
CA ASP A 123 5.33 8.62 -15.22
C ASP A 123 6.48 9.59 -14.83
N VAL A 124 6.14 10.85 -14.55
CA VAL A 124 7.11 11.84 -14.07
C VAL A 124 7.56 11.53 -12.65
N ARG A 125 6.62 11.13 -11.77
CA ARG A 125 6.93 10.74 -10.40
C ARG A 125 7.85 9.52 -10.35
N LEU A 126 7.62 8.51 -11.20
CA LEU A 126 8.46 7.32 -11.29
C LEU A 126 9.85 7.64 -11.85
N LYS A 127 9.95 8.53 -12.85
CA LYS A 127 11.23 9.01 -13.37
C LYS A 127 12.08 9.71 -12.30
N TYR A 128 11.45 10.49 -11.44
CA TYR A 128 12.09 11.21 -10.34
C TYR A 128 11.71 10.64 -8.98
N ARG A 129 11.65 9.31 -8.87
CA ARG A 129 11.13 8.63 -7.68
C ARG A 129 11.86 9.00 -6.40
N TYR A 130 13.15 9.31 -6.47
CA TYR A 130 13.95 9.79 -5.34
C TYR A 130 13.46 11.14 -4.78
N LEU A 131 12.85 12.00 -5.60
CA LEU A 131 12.18 13.22 -5.16
C LEU A 131 10.78 12.89 -4.62
N ASP A 132 10.01 12.07 -5.33
CA ASP A 132 8.66 11.66 -4.88
C ASP A 132 8.69 10.94 -3.52
N LEU A 133 9.77 10.21 -3.20
CA LEU A 133 9.99 9.58 -1.89
C LEU A 133 10.20 10.59 -0.75
N ARG A 134 10.47 11.86 -1.03
CA ARG A 134 10.51 12.92 -0.01
C ARG A 134 9.10 13.35 0.43
N ASN A 135 8.08 13.16 -0.43
CA ASN A 135 6.69 13.45 -0.09
C ASN A 135 6.27 12.65 1.14
N LYS A 136 5.68 13.32 2.13
CA LYS A 136 5.29 12.69 3.41
C LYS A 136 4.43 11.45 3.22
N LYS A 137 3.38 11.50 2.39
CA LYS A 137 2.47 10.35 2.18
C LYS A 137 3.18 9.17 1.52
N VAL A 138 4.09 9.43 0.58
CA VAL A 138 4.84 8.36 -0.10
C VAL A 138 5.87 7.75 0.86
N LYS A 139 6.56 8.58 1.64
CA LYS A 139 7.51 8.17 2.67
C LYS A 139 6.83 7.34 3.76
N ASP A 140 5.70 7.81 4.28
CA ASP A 140 4.91 7.13 5.31
C ASP A 140 4.49 5.72 4.83
N ASN A 141 4.13 5.55 3.56
CA ASN A 141 3.83 4.22 2.99
C ASN A 141 5.05 3.28 3.01
N MET A 142 6.26 3.78 2.75
CA MET A 142 7.48 2.97 2.78
C MET A 142 7.85 2.57 4.21
N ILE A 143 7.73 3.50 5.16
CA ILE A 143 7.93 3.26 6.59
C ILE A 143 6.89 2.24 7.09
N PHE A 144 5.62 2.43 6.75
CA PHE A 144 4.54 1.51 7.10
C PHE A 144 4.81 0.10 6.57
N ARG A 145 5.18 -0.04 5.28
CA ARG A 145 5.57 -1.35 4.71
C ARG A 145 6.74 -1.98 5.47
N SER A 146 7.76 -1.20 5.83
CA SER A 146 8.90 -1.69 6.61
C SER A 146 8.46 -2.22 7.98
N ASN A 147 7.62 -1.47 8.69
CA ASN A 147 7.10 -1.85 10.00
C ASN A 147 6.21 -3.10 9.94
N VAL A 148 5.38 -3.23 8.90
CA VAL A 148 4.56 -4.44 8.66
C VAL A 148 5.47 -5.64 8.42
N ILE A 149 6.48 -5.53 7.55
CA ILE A 149 7.42 -6.64 7.28
C ILE A 149 8.17 -7.05 8.55
N LYS A 150 8.64 -6.07 9.35
CA LYS A 150 9.29 -6.35 10.64
C LYS A 150 8.36 -7.13 11.57
N PHE A 151 7.12 -6.67 11.72
CA PHE A 151 6.14 -7.35 12.55
C PHE A 151 5.81 -8.77 12.05
N LEU A 152 5.69 -8.97 10.74
CA LEU A 152 5.45 -10.31 10.18
C LEU A 152 6.59 -11.26 10.55
N ARG A 153 7.86 -10.81 10.51
CA ARG A 153 8.98 -11.63 10.97
C ARG A 153 8.87 -11.98 12.45
N GLU A 154 8.67 -10.98 13.30
CA GLU A 154 8.50 -11.17 14.75
C GLU A 154 7.38 -12.19 15.03
N LYS A 155 6.24 -12.04 14.35
CA LYS A 155 5.08 -12.91 14.54
C LYS A 155 5.33 -14.35 14.11
N MET A 156 5.99 -14.56 12.97
CA MET A 156 6.35 -15.89 12.49
C MET A 156 7.36 -16.57 13.42
N GLU A 157 8.36 -15.84 13.91
CA GLU A 157 9.33 -16.34 14.88
C GLU A 157 8.68 -16.72 16.21
N GLU A 158 7.76 -15.90 16.74
CA GLU A 158 6.96 -16.22 17.94
C GLU A 158 6.16 -17.53 17.78
N MET A 159 5.69 -17.82 16.57
CA MET A 159 4.94 -19.05 16.23
C MET A 159 5.86 -20.27 15.99
N GLY A 160 7.18 -20.08 16.15
CA GLY A 160 8.20 -21.12 16.03
C GLY A 160 8.66 -21.40 14.61
N PHE A 161 8.40 -20.50 13.65
CA PHE A 161 8.93 -20.62 12.30
C PHE A 161 10.36 -20.09 12.22
N MET A 162 11.17 -20.71 11.35
CA MET A 162 12.54 -20.32 11.09
C MET A 162 12.65 -19.57 9.75
N GLU A 163 13.22 -18.36 9.75
CA GLU A 163 13.49 -17.63 8.49
C GLU A 163 14.68 -18.28 7.77
N ILE A 164 14.47 -18.83 6.57
CA ILE A 164 15.55 -19.44 5.77
C ILE A 164 15.57 -18.79 4.40
N GLN A 165 16.75 -18.34 3.97
CA GLN A 165 16.91 -17.75 2.63
C GLN A 165 17.11 -18.84 1.59
N THR A 166 16.36 -18.76 0.49
CA THR A 166 16.45 -19.71 -0.62
C THR A 166 17.14 -19.10 -1.84
N PRO A 167 17.81 -19.90 -2.69
CA PRO A 167 18.47 -19.37 -3.89
C PRO A 167 17.51 -18.62 -4.84
N ILE A 168 17.98 -17.49 -5.40
CA ILE A 168 17.28 -16.71 -6.43
C ILE A 168 17.61 -17.17 -7.85
N LEU A 169 18.81 -17.72 -8.08
CA LEU A 169 19.17 -18.28 -9.39
C LEU A 169 18.89 -19.79 -9.34
N CYS A 170 17.72 -20.19 -9.82
CA CYS A 170 17.26 -21.58 -9.78
C CYS A 170 17.14 -22.19 -11.18
N ALA A 171 16.81 -23.48 -11.23
CA ALA A 171 16.34 -24.07 -12.47
C ALA A 171 14.92 -23.55 -12.78
N SER A 172 14.54 -23.54 -14.06
CA SER A 172 13.15 -23.25 -14.42
C SER A 172 12.24 -24.30 -13.80
N SER A 173 11.17 -23.82 -13.19
CA SER A 173 10.11 -24.67 -12.65
C SER A 173 8.97 -24.70 -13.67
N PRO A 174 8.26 -25.83 -13.87
CA PRO A 174 7.05 -25.86 -14.68
C PRO A 174 5.87 -25.21 -13.93
N GLU A 175 6.10 -24.08 -13.25
CA GLU A 175 5.05 -23.26 -12.66
C GLU A 175 4.28 -22.51 -13.77
N GLY A 176 3.06 -22.08 -13.47
CA GLY A 176 2.10 -21.68 -14.49
C GLY A 176 2.44 -20.38 -15.26
N ALA A 177 3.31 -19.52 -14.73
CA ALA A 177 3.71 -18.28 -15.41
C ALA A 177 5.03 -18.45 -16.20
N ARG A 178 5.41 -17.42 -16.97
CA ARG A 178 6.73 -17.40 -17.62
C ARG A 178 7.80 -16.95 -16.63
N ASP A 179 8.96 -17.60 -16.69
CA ASP A 179 10.13 -17.27 -15.91
C ASP A 179 10.94 -16.13 -16.56
N TYR A 180 11.52 -15.26 -15.74
CA TYR A 180 12.68 -14.47 -16.18
C TYR A 180 13.92 -15.37 -16.24
N ILE A 181 14.67 -15.29 -17.34
CA ILE A 181 15.88 -16.08 -17.53
C ILE A 181 17.14 -15.24 -17.35
N VAL A 182 18.17 -15.84 -16.74
CA VAL A 182 19.49 -15.23 -16.55
C VAL A 182 20.55 -16.10 -17.24
N PRO A 183 21.17 -15.62 -18.35
CA PRO A 183 22.15 -16.41 -19.09
C PRO A 183 23.40 -16.71 -18.26
N SER A 184 23.87 -17.96 -18.31
CA SER A 184 25.10 -18.35 -17.62
C SER A 184 26.33 -18.01 -18.46
N ARG A 185 27.22 -17.16 -17.92
CA ARG A 185 28.53 -16.90 -18.54
C ARG A 185 29.40 -18.15 -18.58
N ARG A 186 29.31 -19.01 -17.55
CA ARG A 186 30.16 -20.20 -17.38
C ARG A 186 29.65 -21.37 -18.23
N TYR A 187 28.35 -21.60 -18.25
CA TYR A 187 27.73 -22.72 -18.94
C TYR A 187 27.03 -22.20 -20.21
N LYS A 188 27.79 -22.12 -21.32
CA LYS A 188 27.30 -21.58 -22.59
C LYS A 188 26.05 -22.35 -23.05
N GLY A 189 25.01 -21.61 -23.45
CA GLY A 189 23.73 -22.17 -23.88
C GLY A 189 22.79 -22.58 -22.74
N GLN A 190 23.19 -22.39 -21.47
CA GLN A 190 22.34 -22.64 -20.30
C GLN A 190 21.94 -21.34 -19.61
N PHE A 191 20.78 -21.39 -18.97
CA PHE A 191 20.14 -20.26 -18.30
C PHE A 191 19.70 -20.68 -16.91
N TYR A 192 19.81 -19.76 -15.96
CA TYR A 192 19.04 -19.84 -14.71
C TYR A 192 17.67 -19.21 -14.95
N ALA A 193 16.72 -19.53 -14.06
CA ALA A 193 15.46 -18.84 -13.93
C ALA A 193 15.43 -18.08 -12.60
N LEU A 194 14.69 -16.97 -12.57
CA LEU A 194 14.29 -16.33 -11.31
C LEU A 194 13.01 -17.01 -10.79
N PRO A 195 12.89 -17.30 -9.48
CA PRO A 195 11.79 -18.09 -8.94
C PRO A 195 10.48 -17.30 -8.93
N GLN A 196 9.39 -17.93 -9.34
CA GLN A 196 8.03 -17.39 -9.20
C GLN A 196 7.51 -17.50 -7.75
N ALA A 197 8.04 -18.47 -7.00
CA ALA A 197 7.91 -18.67 -5.56
C ALA A 197 9.06 -19.60 -5.10
N PRO A 198 9.43 -19.66 -3.82
CA PRO A 198 10.41 -20.62 -3.30
C PRO A 198 9.84 -22.04 -3.14
N GLN A 199 8.84 -22.43 -3.95
CA GLN A 199 8.04 -23.65 -3.79
C GLN A 199 8.89 -24.93 -3.78
N GLN A 200 9.87 -25.05 -4.67
CA GLN A 200 10.75 -26.21 -4.72
C GLN A 200 11.63 -26.30 -3.45
N TYR A 201 12.15 -25.17 -3.00
CA TYR A 201 13.08 -25.12 -1.86
C TYR A 201 12.37 -25.36 -0.53
N LYS A 202 11.18 -24.79 -0.32
CA LYS A 202 10.43 -25.02 0.92
C LYS A 202 10.05 -26.49 1.11
N GLN A 203 9.70 -27.18 0.02
CA GLN A 203 9.46 -28.62 0.06
C GLN A 203 10.73 -29.43 0.39
N LEU A 204 11.89 -29.06 -0.17
CA LEU A 204 13.17 -29.67 0.20
C LEU A 204 13.55 -29.42 1.66
N LEU A 205 13.21 -28.26 2.21
CA LEU A 205 13.39 -27.96 3.64
C LEU A 205 12.55 -28.91 4.50
N MET A 206 11.28 -29.15 4.16
CA MET A 206 10.44 -30.10 4.89
C MET A 206 11.03 -31.52 4.83
N VAL A 207 11.47 -31.98 3.65
CA VAL A 207 12.09 -33.31 3.47
C VAL A 207 13.41 -33.44 4.25
N SER A 208 14.15 -32.35 4.43
CA SER A 208 15.42 -32.34 5.19
C SER A 208 15.26 -32.23 6.70
N GLY A 209 14.01 -32.17 7.20
CA GLY A 209 13.71 -32.20 8.63
C GLY A 209 13.54 -30.83 9.28
N PHE A 210 13.45 -29.75 8.49
CA PHE A 210 12.97 -28.47 9.02
C PHE A 210 11.46 -28.55 9.23
N ASP A 211 11.00 -28.31 10.46
CA ASP A 211 9.60 -28.51 10.82
C ASP A 211 8.70 -27.33 10.40
N LYS A 212 9.17 -26.09 10.61
CA LYS A 212 8.45 -24.86 10.28
C LYS A 212 9.38 -23.84 9.64
N TYR A 213 9.09 -23.49 8.40
CA TYR A 213 9.91 -22.57 7.59
C TYR A 213 9.08 -21.36 7.20
N PHE A 214 9.70 -20.17 7.19
CA PHE A 214 9.15 -19.01 6.49
C PHE A 214 10.23 -18.20 5.79
N GLN A 215 9.81 -17.32 4.88
CA GLN A 215 10.67 -16.33 4.23
C GLN A 215 9.83 -15.15 3.71
N ILE A 216 10.35 -13.93 3.87
CA ILE A 216 9.89 -12.78 3.09
C ILE A 216 10.62 -12.83 1.73
N ALA A 217 10.11 -13.64 0.81
CA ALA A 217 10.81 -14.04 -0.42
C ALA A 217 10.54 -13.07 -1.59
N PRO A 218 11.58 -12.61 -2.32
CA PRO A 218 11.39 -11.97 -3.61
C PRO A 218 10.97 -13.01 -4.65
N CYS A 219 9.94 -12.68 -5.43
CA CYS A 219 9.30 -13.54 -6.41
C CYS A 219 9.18 -12.80 -7.75
N PHE A 220 9.36 -13.52 -8.85
CA PHE A 220 9.49 -12.93 -10.19
C PHE A 220 8.54 -13.60 -11.18
N ARG A 221 7.78 -12.83 -11.96
CA ARG A 221 6.85 -13.35 -12.98
C ARG A 221 6.89 -12.50 -14.23
N ASP A 222 7.18 -13.12 -15.37
CA ASP A 222 7.18 -12.48 -16.69
C ASP A 222 5.78 -12.49 -17.33
N GLU A 223 4.86 -11.80 -16.66
CA GLU A 223 3.46 -11.65 -17.05
C GLU A 223 3.10 -10.19 -17.33
N ASP A 224 2.05 -9.98 -18.13
CA ASP A 224 1.53 -8.64 -18.38
C ASP A 224 1.07 -7.97 -17.08
N ALA A 225 1.45 -6.70 -16.93
CA ALA A 225 1.07 -5.89 -15.79
C ALA A 225 -0.45 -5.70 -15.73
N ARG A 226 -1.00 -5.78 -14.51
CA ARG A 226 -2.41 -5.50 -14.23
C ARG A 226 -2.52 -4.59 -13.02
N ALA A 227 -3.66 -3.93 -12.83
CA ALA A 227 -3.86 -2.99 -11.73
C ALA A 227 -3.62 -3.64 -10.34
N ASP A 228 -3.87 -4.93 -10.20
CA ASP A 228 -3.65 -5.72 -8.97
C ASP A 228 -2.36 -6.55 -9.00
N ARG A 229 -1.48 -6.35 -9.98
CA ARG A 229 -0.26 -7.16 -10.18
C ARG A 229 0.94 -6.27 -10.50
N SER A 230 1.89 -6.21 -9.57
CA SER A 230 3.16 -5.54 -9.82
C SER A 230 3.90 -6.23 -10.96
N PRO A 231 4.44 -5.49 -11.94
CA PRO A 231 5.21 -6.06 -13.03
C PRO A 231 6.56 -6.57 -12.53
N GLY A 232 6.97 -7.74 -13.01
CA GLY A 232 8.33 -8.22 -12.84
C GLY A 232 8.57 -8.89 -11.49
N GLU A 233 8.59 -8.11 -10.40
CA GLU A 233 9.00 -8.56 -9.08
C GLU A 233 8.02 -8.15 -7.98
N PHE A 234 7.86 -9.00 -6.97
CA PHE A 234 7.07 -8.73 -5.76
C PHE A 234 7.60 -9.56 -4.60
N TYR A 235 7.15 -9.26 -3.38
CA TYR A 235 7.54 -10.00 -2.18
C TYR A 235 6.36 -10.78 -1.64
N GLN A 236 6.61 -12.00 -1.16
CA GLN A 236 5.63 -12.83 -0.49
C GLN A 236 6.12 -13.17 0.92
N LEU A 237 5.19 -13.23 1.87
CA LEU A 237 5.40 -14.05 3.07
C LEU A 237 5.08 -15.48 2.66
N ASP A 238 6.12 -16.27 2.45
CA ASP A 238 6.00 -17.70 2.14
C ASP A 238 6.32 -18.51 3.40
N PHE A 239 5.54 -19.55 3.66
CA PHE A 239 5.75 -20.44 4.78
C PHE A 239 5.37 -21.88 4.43
N GLU A 240 5.93 -22.83 5.16
CA GLU A 240 5.67 -24.26 5.01
C GLU A 240 5.81 -24.95 6.38
N MET A 241 5.05 -26.03 6.59
CA MET A 241 5.05 -26.81 7.83
C MET A 241 5.06 -28.31 7.52
N SER A 242 5.86 -29.06 8.27
CA SER A 242 5.85 -30.52 8.25
C SER A 242 4.69 -31.07 9.09
N PHE A 243 4.16 -32.22 8.69
CA PHE A 243 3.10 -32.95 9.43
C PHE A 243 1.83 -32.14 9.74
N ALA A 244 1.55 -31.09 8.97
CA ALA A 244 0.39 -30.21 9.16
C ALA A 244 -0.83 -30.65 8.33
N THR A 245 -2.02 -30.44 8.89
CA THR A 245 -3.30 -30.53 8.18
C THR A 245 -3.65 -29.19 7.52
N GLN A 246 -4.73 -29.16 6.73
CA GLN A 246 -5.23 -27.92 6.15
C GLN A 246 -5.65 -26.93 7.24
N GLU A 247 -6.30 -27.41 8.28
CA GLU A 247 -6.75 -26.62 9.43
C GLU A 247 -5.58 -26.00 10.19
N ASP A 248 -4.47 -26.73 10.34
CA ASP A 248 -3.25 -26.20 10.97
C ASP A 248 -2.66 -25.03 10.16
N VAL A 249 -2.62 -25.15 8.84
CA VAL A 249 -2.14 -24.09 7.93
C VAL A 249 -3.06 -22.88 7.95
N PHE A 250 -4.38 -23.10 7.99
CA PHE A 250 -5.35 -22.01 8.12
C PHE A 250 -5.20 -21.26 9.43
N ALA A 251 -5.04 -21.97 10.55
CA ALA A 251 -4.84 -21.34 11.86
C ALA A 251 -3.61 -20.42 11.87
N VAL A 252 -2.52 -20.80 11.19
CA VAL A 252 -1.35 -19.93 11.03
C VAL A 252 -1.68 -18.67 10.24
N GLY A 253 -2.35 -18.82 9.09
CA GLY A 253 -2.76 -17.68 8.26
C GLY A 253 -3.72 -16.74 8.99
N GLU A 254 -4.69 -17.28 9.71
CA GLU A 254 -5.66 -16.54 10.52
C GLU A 254 -4.98 -15.74 11.63
N GLU A 255 -4.04 -16.34 12.35
CA GLU A 255 -3.29 -15.68 13.43
C GLU A 255 -2.43 -14.54 12.89
N VAL A 256 -1.66 -14.78 11.82
CA VAL A 256 -0.79 -13.78 11.21
C VAL A 256 -1.60 -12.62 10.65
N LEU A 257 -2.69 -12.90 9.95
CA LEU A 257 -3.55 -11.86 9.37
C LEU A 257 -4.25 -11.06 10.47
N SER A 258 -4.90 -11.73 11.44
CA SER A 258 -5.63 -11.07 12.54
C SER A 258 -4.70 -10.15 13.31
N ALA A 259 -3.55 -10.65 13.76
CA ALA A 259 -2.59 -9.87 14.52
C ALA A 259 -2.02 -8.69 13.71
N THR A 260 -1.82 -8.86 12.41
CA THR A 260 -1.35 -7.76 11.53
C THR A 260 -2.40 -6.67 11.41
N PHE A 261 -3.66 -7.02 11.18
CA PHE A 261 -4.73 -6.04 11.09
C PHE A 261 -5.01 -5.39 12.45
N GLU A 262 -4.99 -6.11 13.56
CA GLU A 262 -5.15 -5.52 14.90
C GLU A 262 -4.06 -4.49 15.23
N LYS A 263 -2.82 -4.75 14.81
CA LYS A 263 -1.69 -3.84 15.06
C LYS A 263 -1.69 -2.61 14.15
N PHE A 264 -2.12 -2.76 12.90
CA PHE A 264 -1.89 -1.74 11.86
C PHE A 264 -3.15 -1.19 11.19
N ALA A 265 -4.33 -1.71 11.48
CA ALA A 265 -5.56 -1.15 10.92
C ALA A 265 -5.78 0.29 11.42
N PRO A 266 -6.31 1.18 10.58
CA PRO A 266 -6.66 2.53 11.01
C PRO A 266 -7.65 2.52 12.18
N GLU A 267 -7.53 3.51 13.06
CA GLU A 267 -8.47 3.69 14.18
C GLU A 267 -9.93 3.68 13.69
N GLY A 268 -10.79 2.95 14.42
CA GLY A 268 -12.19 2.73 14.06
C GLY A 268 -12.45 1.59 13.07
N SER A 269 -11.41 0.90 12.58
CA SER A 269 -11.57 -0.30 11.76
C SER A 269 -12.06 -1.48 12.60
N VAL A 270 -12.94 -2.30 12.02
CA VAL A 270 -13.35 -3.58 12.61
C VAL A 270 -12.52 -4.69 12.00
N VAL A 271 -11.76 -5.40 12.84
CA VAL A 271 -11.00 -6.58 12.42
C VAL A 271 -11.86 -7.82 12.64
N THR A 272 -12.11 -8.57 11.57
CA THR A 272 -12.78 -9.87 11.65
C THR A 272 -11.93 -10.81 12.48
N GLN A 273 -12.54 -11.40 13.50
CA GLN A 273 -11.87 -12.37 14.37
C GLN A 273 -11.91 -13.76 13.76
N ALA A 274 -10.84 -14.52 13.95
CA ALA A 274 -10.78 -15.94 13.58
C ALA A 274 -11.77 -16.77 14.45
N PRO A 275 -12.26 -17.92 13.95
CA PRO A 275 -12.01 -18.48 12.62
C PRO A 275 -12.76 -17.71 11.53
N TYR A 276 -12.13 -17.56 10.37
CA TYR A 276 -12.71 -16.88 9.22
C TYR A 276 -13.78 -17.76 8.54
N PRO A 277 -14.76 -17.15 7.86
CA PRO A 277 -15.77 -17.92 7.14
C PRO A 277 -15.14 -18.73 6.01
N ILE A 278 -15.37 -20.05 6.02
CA ILE A 278 -14.93 -20.96 4.97
C ILE A 278 -16.05 -21.11 3.94
N ILE A 279 -15.78 -20.67 2.71
CA ILE A 279 -16.72 -20.77 1.58
C ILE A 279 -16.07 -21.67 0.53
N SER A 280 -16.73 -22.77 0.17
CA SER A 280 -16.23 -23.64 -0.89
C SER A 280 -16.19 -22.91 -2.23
N TYR A 281 -15.29 -23.31 -3.13
CA TYR A 281 -15.25 -22.74 -4.49
C TYR A 281 -16.61 -22.80 -5.19
N ALA A 282 -17.30 -23.95 -5.10
CA ALA A 282 -18.62 -24.12 -5.70
C ALA A 282 -19.63 -23.13 -5.13
N GLN A 283 -19.65 -22.95 -3.81
CA GLN A 283 -20.52 -21.98 -3.15
C GLN A 283 -20.16 -20.53 -3.54
N ALA A 284 -18.88 -20.18 -3.56
CA ALA A 284 -18.41 -18.84 -3.94
C ALA A 284 -18.85 -18.47 -5.38
N MET A 285 -18.66 -19.41 -6.33
CA MET A 285 -19.09 -19.22 -7.72
C MET A 285 -20.60 -19.16 -7.87
N LEU A 286 -21.36 -19.91 -7.07
CA LEU A 286 -22.83 -19.93 -7.12
C LEU A 286 -23.45 -18.67 -6.52
N GLU A 287 -22.99 -18.23 -5.35
CA GLU A 287 -23.59 -17.13 -4.58
C GLU A 287 -23.00 -15.75 -4.91
N PHE A 288 -21.78 -15.69 -5.42
CA PHE A 288 -21.06 -14.42 -5.64
C PHE A 288 -20.52 -14.26 -7.07
N GLY A 289 -20.38 -15.36 -7.82
CA GLY A 289 -19.86 -15.32 -9.19
C GLY A 289 -18.35 -15.05 -9.28
N THR A 290 -17.62 -15.22 -8.17
CA THR A 290 -16.18 -15.02 -8.06
C THR A 290 -15.62 -15.92 -6.95
N ASP A 291 -14.36 -16.36 -7.09
CA ASP A 291 -13.62 -17.13 -6.10
C ASP A 291 -12.98 -16.24 -5.00
N LYS A 292 -13.05 -14.91 -5.17
CA LYS A 292 -12.62 -13.89 -4.20
C LYS A 292 -13.77 -12.93 -3.87
N PRO A 293 -14.83 -13.39 -3.18
CA PRO A 293 -16.02 -12.59 -2.92
C PRO A 293 -15.76 -11.41 -1.98
N ASP A 294 -16.31 -10.24 -2.29
CA ASP A 294 -16.37 -9.12 -1.34
C ASP A 294 -17.54 -9.32 -0.38
N LEU A 295 -17.27 -9.84 0.81
CA LEU A 295 -18.29 -10.14 1.82
C LEU A 295 -18.92 -8.89 2.45
N ARG A 296 -18.34 -7.70 2.25
CA ARG A 296 -18.93 -6.42 2.70
C ARG A 296 -20.12 -6.02 1.82
N ASN A 297 -20.16 -6.51 0.59
CA ASN A 297 -21.28 -6.31 -0.31
C ASN A 297 -22.42 -7.29 0.06
N PRO A 298 -23.63 -6.81 0.41
CA PRO A 298 -24.73 -7.68 0.80
C PRO A 298 -25.40 -8.38 -0.39
N LEU A 299 -25.10 -7.98 -1.63
CA LEU A 299 -25.70 -8.57 -2.82
C LEU A 299 -25.29 -10.04 -2.96
N ARG A 300 -26.27 -10.88 -3.31
CA ARG A 300 -26.11 -12.32 -3.52
C ARG A 300 -26.79 -12.73 -4.83
N ILE A 301 -26.17 -13.67 -5.52
CA ILE A 301 -26.76 -14.38 -6.64
C ILE A 301 -27.72 -15.43 -6.05
N ILE A 302 -28.96 -15.41 -6.51
CA ILE A 302 -29.99 -16.37 -6.15
C ILE A 302 -30.40 -17.19 -7.37
N ASP A 303 -30.63 -18.48 -7.18
CA ASP A 303 -31.20 -19.34 -8.22
C ASP A 303 -32.72 -19.16 -8.25
N VAL A 304 -33.23 -18.76 -9.41
CA VAL A 304 -34.66 -18.55 -9.67
C VAL A 304 -35.14 -19.41 -10.84
N THR A 305 -34.39 -20.45 -11.17
CA THR A 305 -34.64 -21.34 -12.31
C THR A 305 -36.03 -21.96 -12.20
N GLU A 306 -36.37 -22.54 -11.05
CA GLU A 306 -37.64 -23.22 -10.83
C GLU A 306 -38.85 -22.29 -10.99
N PHE A 307 -38.72 -21.04 -10.52
CA PHE A 307 -39.76 -20.02 -10.68
C PHE A 307 -40.04 -19.76 -12.17
N PHE A 308 -39.00 -19.49 -12.96
CA PHE A 308 -39.16 -19.20 -14.38
C PHE A 308 -39.55 -20.41 -15.24
N GLN A 309 -39.36 -21.64 -14.77
CA GLN A 309 -39.91 -22.83 -15.44
C GLN A 309 -41.45 -22.86 -15.43
N ARG A 310 -42.09 -22.14 -14.49
CA ARG A 310 -43.54 -22.08 -14.34
C ARG A 310 -44.17 -20.86 -15.02
N CYS A 311 -43.34 -19.89 -15.46
CA CYS A 311 -43.79 -18.66 -16.12
C CYS A 311 -44.08 -18.88 -17.61
N THR A 312 -44.84 -17.96 -18.22
CA THR A 312 -45.13 -17.94 -19.67
C THR A 312 -43.96 -17.46 -20.52
N PHE A 313 -42.94 -16.85 -19.92
CA PHE A 313 -41.72 -16.40 -20.59
C PHE A 313 -40.82 -17.55 -21.07
N LYS A 314 -41.13 -18.07 -22.28
CA LYS A 314 -40.42 -19.18 -22.94
C LYS A 314 -38.89 -19.10 -23.00
N PRO A 315 -38.23 -17.92 -23.18
CA PRO A 315 -36.77 -17.87 -23.34
C PRO A 315 -35.94 -18.45 -22.18
N PHE A 316 -36.53 -18.61 -21.00
CA PHE A 316 -35.89 -19.15 -19.80
C PHE A 316 -36.26 -20.61 -19.49
N HIS A 317 -37.19 -21.21 -20.23
CA HIS A 317 -37.52 -22.62 -20.08
C HIS A 317 -36.33 -23.51 -20.46
N GLY A 318 -36.05 -24.53 -19.63
CA GLY A 318 -34.92 -25.45 -19.79
C GLY A 318 -33.54 -24.84 -19.55
N LYS A 319 -33.45 -23.61 -19.00
CA LYS A 319 -32.18 -22.92 -18.73
C LYS A 319 -32.03 -22.60 -17.24
N THR A 320 -30.79 -22.54 -16.76
CA THR A 320 -30.48 -21.97 -15.45
C THR A 320 -30.72 -20.47 -15.46
N VAL A 321 -31.53 -19.99 -14.52
CA VAL A 321 -31.84 -18.57 -14.35
C VAL A 321 -31.39 -18.14 -12.96
N ARG A 322 -30.54 -17.12 -12.90
CA ARG A 322 -30.09 -16.52 -11.65
C ARG A 322 -30.38 -15.04 -11.65
N ALA A 323 -30.60 -14.50 -10.46
CA ALA A 323 -30.91 -13.09 -10.26
C ALA A 323 -30.08 -12.52 -9.12
N ILE A 324 -29.96 -11.19 -9.09
CA ILE A 324 -29.43 -10.45 -7.95
C ILE A 324 -30.53 -9.49 -7.52
N LYS A 325 -30.96 -9.59 -6.27
CA LYS A 325 -31.90 -8.63 -5.69
C LYS A 325 -31.13 -7.36 -5.33
N VAL A 326 -31.52 -6.23 -5.92
CA VAL A 326 -30.96 -4.93 -5.56
C VAL A 326 -32.00 -4.12 -4.80
N HIS A 327 -31.56 -3.42 -3.74
CA HIS A 327 -32.44 -2.71 -2.81
C HIS A 327 -32.68 -1.24 -3.19
N ALA A 328 -32.06 -0.76 -4.26
CA ALA A 328 -32.16 0.62 -4.71
C ALA A 328 -33.11 0.72 -5.91
N ASP A 329 -33.89 1.81 -5.97
CA ASP A 329 -34.68 2.14 -7.14
C ASP A 329 -33.76 2.53 -8.30
N MET A 330 -33.90 1.82 -9.41
CA MET A 330 -33.06 2.00 -10.58
C MET A 330 -33.86 2.71 -11.68
N SER A 331 -33.31 3.83 -12.17
CA SER A 331 -33.89 4.50 -13.33
C SER A 331 -33.79 3.61 -14.57
N LYS A 332 -34.69 3.83 -15.54
CA LYS A 332 -34.63 3.15 -16.85
C LYS A 332 -33.26 3.30 -17.53
N GLY A 333 -32.66 4.48 -17.44
CA GLY A 333 -31.32 4.74 -17.99
C GLY A 333 -30.21 3.94 -17.29
N PHE A 334 -30.39 3.56 -16.03
CA PHE A 334 -29.46 2.67 -15.33
C PHE A 334 -29.57 1.23 -15.85
N HIS A 335 -30.79 0.71 -16.02
CA HIS A 335 -31.01 -0.61 -16.63
C HIS A 335 -30.44 -0.71 -18.04
N GLU A 336 -30.59 0.34 -18.87
CA GLU A 336 -29.99 0.40 -20.20
C GLU A 336 -28.46 0.38 -20.16
N LYS A 337 -27.85 1.06 -19.19
CA LYS A 337 -26.39 1.01 -18.97
C LYS A 337 -25.94 -0.39 -18.56
N LEU A 338 -26.64 -1.04 -17.65
CA LEU A 338 -26.32 -2.41 -17.24
C LEU A 338 -26.48 -3.41 -18.40
N LEU A 339 -27.52 -3.27 -19.22
CA LEU A 339 -27.71 -4.07 -20.42
C LEU A 339 -26.54 -3.90 -21.40
N LYS A 340 -26.14 -2.65 -21.68
CA LYS A 340 -24.97 -2.35 -22.52
C LYS A 340 -23.68 -2.93 -21.94
N PHE A 341 -23.50 -2.85 -20.62
CA PHE A 341 -22.37 -3.47 -19.94
C PHE A 341 -22.35 -4.99 -20.14
N ALA A 342 -23.47 -5.67 -19.87
CA ALA A 342 -23.60 -7.12 -20.04
C ALA A 342 -23.30 -7.56 -21.49
N GLN A 343 -23.81 -6.81 -22.48
CA GLN A 343 -23.52 -7.05 -23.89
C GLN A 343 -22.05 -6.79 -24.24
N GLY A 344 -21.45 -5.75 -23.66
CA GLY A 344 -20.03 -5.42 -23.83
C GLY A 344 -19.08 -6.51 -23.33
N ILE A 345 -19.49 -7.29 -22.33
CA ILE A 345 -18.75 -8.48 -21.85
C ILE A 345 -19.18 -9.79 -22.54
N GLY A 346 -19.97 -9.71 -23.62
CA GLY A 346 -20.35 -10.85 -24.47
C GLY A 346 -21.61 -11.60 -24.06
N MET A 347 -22.39 -11.11 -23.09
CA MET A 347 -23.68 -11.72 -22.74
C MET A 347 -24.77 -11.34 -23.75
N GLY A 348 -25.70 -12.26 -24.03
CA GLY A 348 -26.81 -12.01 -24.97
C GLY A 348 -27.82 -10.95 -24.50
N GLY A 349 -27.85 -10.65 -23.20
CA GLY A 349 -28.69 -9.62 -22.60
C GLY A 349 -28.74 -9.72 -21.08
N LEU A 350 -29.42 -8.75 -20.45
CA LEU A 350 -29.68 -8.71 -19.02
C LEU A 350 -31.13 -8.30 -18.80
N GLY A 351 -31.94 -9.22 -18.26
CA GLY A 351 -33.32 -8.94 -17.90
C GLY A 351 -33.41 -8.30 -16.52
N TYR A 352 -34.45 -7.49 -16.29
CA TYR A 352 -34.77 -6.93 -14.98
C TYR A 352 -36.27 -7.00 -14.72
N LEU A 353 -36.63 -7.11 -13.44
CA LEU A 353 -37.99 -6.98 -12.92
C LEU A 353 -37.95 -6.01 -11.74
N GLU A 354 -38.85 -5.04 -11.78
CA GLU A 354 -39.20 -4.18 -10.65
C GLU A 354 -40.40 -4.82 -9.94
N VAL A 355 -40.33 -4.93 -8.61
CA VAL A 355 -41.45 -5.39 -7.79
C VAL A 355 -42.10 -4.14 -7.19
N LEU A 356 -43.35 -3.88 -7.55
CA LEU A 356 -44.12 -2.73 -7.08
C LEU A 356 -44.72 -2.98 -5.68
N GLU A 357 -45.23 -1.94 -5.04
CA GLU A 357 -45.77 -2.01 -3.67
C GLU A 357 -46.95 -3.00 -3.53
N ASP A 358 -47.76 -3.12 -4.57
CA ASP A 358 -48.88 -4.08 -4.65
C ASP A 358 -48.43 -5.51 -4.99
N LYS A 359 -47.11 -5.76 -5.01
CA LYS A 359 -46.45 -7.01 -5.43
C LYS A 359 -46.67 -7.37 -6.90
N SER A 360 -47.18 -6.45 -7.72
CA SER A 360 -47.12 -6.61 -9.17
C SER A 360 -45.69 -6.42 -9.67
N TYR A 361 -45.44 -6.92 -10.88
CA TYR A 361 -44.15 -6.80 -11.51
C TYR A 361 -44.20 -5.74 -12.61
N LYS A 362 -43.04 -5.19 -12.94
CA LYS A 362 -42.86 -4.29 -14.08
C LYS A 362 -41.49 -4.52 -14.68
N GLY A 363 -41.40 -4.58 -16.01
CA GLY A 363 -40.13 -4.70 -16.70
C GLY A 363 -40.22 -5.47 -18.02
N PRO A 364 -39.11 -5.60 -18.74
CA PRO A 364 -39.09 -6.26 -20.04
C PRO A 364 -39.39 -7.77 -19.99
N ILE A 365 -39.27 -8.40 -18.82
CA ILE A 365 -39.51 -9.83 -18.60
C ILE A 365 -40.75 -10.11 -17.74
N ASP A 366 -41.58 -9.09 -17.49
CA ASP A 366 -42.90 -9.22 -16.85
C ASP A 366 -43.92 -9.75 -17.87
N LYS A 367 -43.79 -11.03 -18.26
CA LYS A 367 -44.59 -11.70 -19.30
C LYS A 367 -44.86 -13.17 -19.04
#